data_AF-A0A821QN51-F1
#
_entry.id   AF-A0A821QN51-F1
#
_cell.length_a   1.000
_cell.length_b   1.000
_cell.length_c   1.000
_cell.angle_alpha   90.00
_cell.angle_beta   90.00
_cell.angle_gamma   90.00
#
_symmetry.space_group_name_H-M   'P 1'
#
loop_
_entity.id
_entity.type
_entity.pdbx_description
1 polymer ?
#
loop_
_entity_poly.entity_id
_entity_poly.type
_entity_poly.pdbx_seq_one_letter_code
_entity_poly.pdbx_strand_id
1 'polypeptide(L)'
;MKKFAFQSSSDSRFSGSMFFEIYKNADFLCHNKNVETILSKGYQLRQALKDISPGEKVTMQDMWLTSVKDIPLLVIKSGPNVIVKHNEFTANRLTGLTAAYANDKRSQFPQLQATEAQALGLKWDSKCPVMSKLYLASVSGTEHFYEQFSFWPLVCALKKLQLKKITLDPVVKMAKIKNRDGIRLCQDMMGHWEATCSLWSQFTEATTDFKKTFKTFPQELKQLFP
;
A
#
# COMPACT_ATOMS: atom_id res chain seq x y z
N MET A 1 14.25 46.95 4.94
CA MET A 1 13.78 45.69 5.53
C MET A 1 13.54 44.68 4.41
N LYS A 2 14.25 43.54 4.40
CA LYS A 2 13.95 42.45 3.45
C LYS A 2 12.69 41.73 3.93
N LYS A 3 11.61 41.78 3.14
CA LYS A 3 10.39 40.99 3.38
C LYS A 3 10.73 39.52 3.15
N PHE A 4 10.51 38.68 4.16
CA PHE A 4 10.52 37.23 3.97
C PHE A 4 9.38 36.87 3.01
N ALA A 5 9.72 36.20 1.91
CA ALA A 5 8.75 35.62 0.99
C ALA A 5 8.68 34.13 1.28
N PHE A 6 7.49 33.64 1.65
CA PHE A 6 7.25 32.21 1.74
C PHE A 6 7.09 31.67 0.32
N GLN A 7 7.98 30.76 -0.08
CA GLN A 7 7.83 30.00 -1.30
C GLN A 7 6.71 28.98 -1.08
N SER A 8 5.61 29.13 -1.81
CA SER A 8 4.66 28.04 -1.98
C SER A 8 5.36 26.97 -2.82
N SER A 9 5.78 25.86 -2.21
CA SER A 9 6.23 24.70 -2.96
C SER A 9 5.01 24.14 -3.71
N SER A 10 4.86 24.54 -4.97
CA SER A 10 3.73 24.18 -5.85
C SER A 10 3.79 22.75 -6.36
N ASP A 11 4.71 21.92 -5.87
CA ASP A 11 4.92 20.59 -6.42
C ASP A 11 5.33 19.59 -5.33
N SER A 12 4.37 19.15 -4.50
CA SER A 12 4.59 18.01 -3.61
C SER A 12 3.75 16.84 -4.08
N ARG A 13 4.30 16.06 -5.02
CA ARG A 13 3.82 14.70 -5.26
C ARG A 13 3.78 13.96 -3.92
N PHE A 14 2.74 13.16 -3.71
CA PHE A 14 2.62 12.36 -2.50
C PHE A 14 3.88 11.48 -2.29
N SER A 15 4.45 11.52 -1.09
CA SER A 15 5.59 10.70 -0.68
C SER A 15 5.18 9.84 0.50
N GLY A 16 5.08 8.52 0.29
CA GLY A 16 4.64 7.61 1.35
C GLY A 16 5.62 7.57 2.52
N SER A 17 6.91 7.75 2.30
CA SER A 17 7.88 7.84 3.41
C SER A 17 7.71 9.13 4.23
N MET A 18 7.48 10.29 3.61
CA MET A 18 7.14 11.50 4.39
C MET A 18 5.81 11.32 5.13
N PHE A 19 4.82 10.72 4.49
CA PHE A 19 3.53 10.43 5.10
C PHE A 19 3.67 9.48 6.30
N PHE A 20 4.52 8.46 6.18
CA PHE A 20 4.86 7.55 7.27
C PHE A 20 5.52 8.30 8.42
N GLU A 21 6.54 9.12 8.15
CA GLU A 21 7.24 9.88 9.20
C GLU A 21 6.31 10.85 9.95
N ILE A 22 5.38 11.49 9.24
CA ILE A 22 4.37 12.38 9.83
C ILE A 22 3.40 11.61 10.75
N TYR A 23 2.94 10.43 10.31
CA TYR A 23 1.82 9.75 10.96
C TYR A 23 2.18 8.49 11.75
N LYS A 24 3.44 8.03 11.78
CA LYS A 24 3.85 6.81 12.51
C LYS A 24 3.58 6.86 14.01
N ASN A 25 3.39 8.06 14.57
CA ASN A 25 3.05 8.28 15.97
C ASN A 25 1.58 8.72 16.17
N ALA A 26 0.74 8.62 15.14
CA ALA A 26 -0.67 8.96 15.25
C ALA A 26 -1.38 8.02 16.23
N ASP A 27 -2.27 8.56 17.06
CA ASP A 27 -2.89 7.82 18.17
C ASP A 27 -3.60 6.55 17.68
N PHE A 28 -4.34 6.62 16.57
CA PHE A 28 -5.04 5.45 16.05
C PHE A 28 -4.11 4.26 15.73
N LEU A 29 -2.82 4.48 15.39
CA LEU A 29 -1.86 3.40 15.13
C LEU A 29 -1.33 2.76 16.41
N CYS A 30 -1.35 3.49 17.53
CA CYS A 30 -0.91 2.98 18.83
C CYS A 30 -1.89 1.95 19.43
N HIS A 31 -3.12 1.89 18.90
CA HIS A 31 -4.14 0.93 19.34
C HIS A 31 -4.17 -0.28 18.41
N ASN A 32 -3.73 -1.44 18.88
CA ASN A 32 -3.61 -2.64 18.04
C ASN A 32 -4.93 -3.00 17.33
N LYS A 33 -6.06 -2.84 18.02
CA LYS A 33 -7.40 -3.12 17.48
C LYS A 33 -7.71 -2.26 16.24
N ASN A 34 -7.25 -1.01 16.19
CA ASN A 34 -7.48 -0.12 15.05
C ASN A 34 -6.67 -0.59 13.83
N VAL A 35 -5.39 -0.93 14.04
CA VAL A 35 -4.51 -1.48 13.01
C VAL A 35 -5.11 -2.77 12.43
N GLU A 36 -5.51 -3.71 13.30
CA GLU A 36 -6.17 -4.96 12.91
C GLU A 36 -7.49 -4.72 12.18
N THR A 37 -8.31 -3.78 12.65
CA THR A 37 -9.60 -3.44 12.02
C THR A 37 -9.40 -2.86 10.62
N ILE A 38 -8.46 -1.91 10.46
CA ILE A 38 -8.19 -1.28 9.17
C ILE A 38 -7.69 -2.32 8.15
N LEU A 39 -6.79 -3.21 8.55
CA LEU A 39 -6.22 -4.22 7.65
C LEU A 39 -7.21 -5.35 7.32
N SER A 40 -8.02 -5.79 8.29
CA SER A 40 -9.05 -6.82 8.07
C SER A 40 -10.29 -6.29 7.32
N LYS A 41 -10.58 -4.99 7.39
CA LYS A 41 -11.75 -4.38 6.74
C LYS A 41 -11.41 -3.44 5.58
N GLY A 42 -10.16 -3.41 5.11
CA GLY A 42 -9.73 -2.49 4.04
C GLY A 42 -10.56 -2.60 2.76
N TYR A 43 -11.00 -3.81 2.38
CA TYR A 43 -11.92 -4.00 1.26
C TYR A 43 -13.30 -3.39 1.52
N GLN A 44 -13.86 -3.59 2.72
CA GLN A 44 -15.16 -3.06 3.11
C GLN A 44 -15.14 -1.52 3.14
N LEU A 45 -14.07 -0.92 3.66
CA LEU A 45 -13.85 0.53 3.61
C LEU A 45 -13.90 1.04 2.17
N ARG A 46 -13.21 0.37 1.23
CA ARG A 46 -13.24 0.76 -0.19
C ARG A 46 -14.63 0.62 -0.82
N GLN A 47 -15.42 -0.37 -0.43
CA GLN A 47 -16.80 -0.50 -0.93
C GLN A 47 -17.70 0.59 -0.36
N ALA A 48 -17.65 0.85 0.95
CA ALA A 48 -18.44 1.90 1.59
C ALA A 48 -18.14 3.29 1.00
N LEU A 49 -16.89 3.54 0.62
CA LEU A 49 -16.50 4.79 -0.05
C LEU A 49 -17.00 4.92 -1.50
N LYS A 50 -17.52 3.87 -2.14
CA LYS A 50 -18.13 3.98 -3.47
C LYS A 50 -19.49 4.66 -3.43
N ASP A 51 -20.16 4.58 -2.28
CA ASP A 51 -21.52 5.09 -2.09
C ASP A 51 -21.53 6.58 -1.72
N ILE A 52 -20.36 7.22 -1.63
CA ILE A 52 -20.21 8.65 -1.36
C ILE A 52 -19.57 9.39 -2.54
N SER A 53 -19.78 10.70 -2.59
CA SER A 53 -19.31 11.55 -3.68
C SER A 53 -17.80 11.80 -3.60
N PRO A 54 -17.09 11.88 -4.75
CA PRO A 54 -15.71 12.32 -4.77
C PRO A 54 -15.48 13.65 -4.05
N GLY A 55 -14.48 13.71 -3.17
CA GLY A 55 -14.14 14.87 -2.35
C GLY A 55 -14.75 14.85 -0.95
N GLU A 56 -15.79 14.02 -0.73
CA GLU A 56 -16.38 13.85 0.60
C GLU A 56 -15.43 13.10 1.55
N LYS A 57 -15.55 13.42 2.84
CA LYS A 57 -14.74 12.85 3.91
C LYS A 57 -15.63 12.05 4.86
N VAL A 58 -15.17 10.86 5.21
CA VAL A 58 -15.80 10.00 6.20
C VAL A 58 -14.95 9.97 7.46
N THR A 59 -15.58 10.14 8.61
CA THR A 59 -14.93 9.99 9.90
C THR A 59 -14.81 8.51 10.26
N MET A 60 -13.60 8.07 10.59
CA MET A 60 -13.38 6.76 11.16
C MET A 60 -13.80 6.76 12.63
N GLN A 61 -14.78 5.93 12.97
CA GLN A 61 -15.33 5.88 14.32
C GLN A 61 -14.24 5.55 15.35
N ASP A 62 -14.18 6.36 16.43
CA ASP A 62 -13.27 6.20 17.57
C ASP A 62 -11.77 6.14 17.20
N MET A 63 -11.37 6.68 16.04
CA MET A 63 -9.98 6.75 15.59
C MET A 63 -9.54 8.21 15.47
N TRP A 64 -8.42 8.54 16.12
CA TRP A 64 -7.93 9.90 16.27
C TRP A 64 -6.47 10.02 15.80
N LEU A 65 -6.08 11.19 15.30
CA LEU A 65 -4.69 11.46 14.93
C LEU A 65 -3.82 11.77 16.16
N THR A 66 -4.42 12.31 17.21
CA THR A 66 -3.75 12.78 18.44
C THR A 66 -4.33 12.06 19.67
N SER A 67 -3.52 11.93 20.73
CA SER A 67 -3.93 11.28 21.98
C SER A 67 -4.97 12.07 22.77
N VAL A 68 -5.05 13.39 22.57
CA VAL A 68 -6.03 14.28 23.20
C VAL A 68 -7.42 14.23 22.52
N LYS A 69 -7.59 13.41 21.47
CA LYS A 69 -8.87 13.16 20.78
C LYS A 69 -9.57 14.42 20.27
N ASP A 70 -8.81 15.39 19.77
CA ASP A 70 -9.31 16.62 19.17
C ASP A 70 -9.39 16.55 17.64
N ILE A 71 -8.54 15.72 17.01
CA ILE A 71 -8.47 15.59 15.55
C ILE A 71 -8.87 14.17 15.14
N PRO A 72 -10.09 13.96 14.59
CA PRO A 72 -10.52 12.64 14.15
C PRO A 72 -9.78 12.20 12.88
N LEU A 73 -9.66 10.89 12.68
CA LEU A 73 -9.17 10.32 11.44
C LEU A 73 -10.24 10.44 10.36
N LEU A 74 -9.97 11.24 9.33
CA LEU A 74 -10.86 11.48 8.19
C LEU A 74 -10.31 10.82 6.93
N VAL A 75 -11.15 10.04 6.24
CA VAL A 75 -10.81 9.41 4.96
C VAL A 75 -11.57 10.10 3.82
N ILE A 76 -10.84 10.67 2.86
CA ILE A 76 -11.42 11.31 1.67
C ILE A 76 -11.65 10.32 0.53
N LYS A 77 -12.81 10.42 -0.12
CA LYS A 77 -13.07 9.74 -1.39
C LYS A 77 -12.32 10.42 -2.53
N SER A 78 -11.32 9.75 -3.08
CA SER A 78 -10.67 10.21 -4.32
C SER A 78 -11.59 10.04 -5.53
N GLY A 79 -11.41 10.88 -6.54
CA GLY A 79 -12.06 10.75 -7.85
C GLY A 79 -11.52 11.77 -8.85
N PRO A 80 -12.07 11.78 -10.08
CA PRO A 80 -11.71 12.77 -11.09
C PRO A 80 -11.84 14.20 -10.53
N ASN A 81 -10.85 15.05 -10.80
CA ASN A 81 -10.81 16.46 -10.38
C ASN A 81 -10.76 16.72 -8.85
N VAL A 82 -10.70 15.68 -8.01
CA VAL A 82 -10.51 15.84 -6.57
C VAL A 82 -9.02 16.00 -6.26
N ILE A 83 -8.64 17.18 -5.78
CA ILE A 83 -7.28 17.43 -5.29
C ILE A 83 -7.17 16.87 -3.88
N VAL A 84 -6.40 15.79 -3.72
CA VAL A 84 -6.09 15.21 -2.41
C VAL A 84 -4.74 15.75 -1.92
N LYS A 85 -4.75 16.52 -0.83
CA LYS A 85 -3.54 17.11 -0.25
C LYS A 85 -2.59 16.02 0.23
N HIS A 86 -1.30 16.32 0.31
CA HIS A 86 -0.26 15.33 0.67
C HIS A 86 -0.47 14.70 2.06
N ASN A 87 -1.08 15.44 2.99
CA ASN A 87 -1.36 14.99 4.36
C ASN A 87 -2.74 14.35 4.52
N GLU A 88 -3.58 14.30 3.48
CA GLU A 88 -4.92 13.71 3.58
C GLU A 88 -4.90 12.20 3.38
N PHE A 89 -5.77 11.50 4.10
CA PHE A 89 -5.93 10.06 4.01
C PHE A 89 -6.96 9.70 2.95
N THR A 90 -6.54 8.97 1.92
CA THR A 90 -7.46 8.14 1.12
C THR A 90 -7.47 6.73 1.71
N ALA A 91 -8.42 5.88 1.30
CA ALA A 91 -8.42 4.48 1.72
C ALA A 91 -7.08 3.77 1.46
N ASN A 92 -6.47 3.99 0.30
CA ASN A 92 -5.17 3.40 -0.03
C ASN A 92 -4.05 3.97 0.85
N ARG A 93 -4.01 5.28 1.09
CA ARG A 93 -2.98 5.87 1.98
C ARG A 93 -3.12 5.38 3.42
N LEU A 94 -4.34 5.26 3.92
CA LEU A 94 -4.62 4.74 5.27
C LEU A 94 -4.20 3.28 5.41
N THR A 95 -4.65 2.42 4.49
CA THR A 95 -4.34 0.98 4.54
C THR A 95 -2.86 0.71 4.30
N GLY A 96 -2.22 1.43 3.37
CA GLY A 96 -0.77 1.37 3.13
C GLY A 96 0.05 1.82 4.34
N LEU A 97 -0.32 2.95 4.98
CA LEU A 97 0.34 3.43 6.21
C LEU A 97 0.22 2.41 7.34
N THR A 98 -0.98 1.87 7.53
CA THR A 98 -1.26 0.89 8.58
C THR A 98 -0.46 -0.40 8.36
N ALA A 99 -0.34 -0.84 7.11
CA ALA A 99 0.49 -1.99 6.75
C ALA A 99 1.99 -1.71 6.98
N ALA A 100 2.48 -0.52 6.59
CA ALA A 100 3.86 -0.11 6.85
C ALA A 100 4.17 -0.09 8.35
N TYR A 101 3.26 0.46 9.16
CA TYR A 101 3.38 0.50 10.62
C TYR A 101 3.42 -0.92 11.22
N ALA A 102 2.48 -1.77 10.81
CA ALA A 102 2.42 -3.15 11.26
C ALA A 102 3.66 -3.96 10.87
N ASN A 103 4.30 -3.66 9.73
CA ASN A 103 5.55 -4.31 9.32
C ASN A 103 6.71 -3.95 10.26
N ASP A 104 6.88 -2.66 10.55
CA ASP A 104 7.94 -2.17 11.44
C ASP A 104 7.75 -2.65 12.89
N LYS A 105 6.50 -2.91 13.28
CA LYS A 105 6.09 -3.37 14.61
C LYS A 105 5.54 -4.80 14.62
N ARG A 106 5.92 -5.65 13.66
CA ARG A 106 5.29 -6.98 13.45
C ARG A 106 5.16 -7.86 14.69
N SER A 107 6.09 -7.77 15.63
CA SER A 107 6.06 -8.53 16.89
C SER A 107 4.90 -8.15 17.81
N GLN A 108 4.34 -6.96 17.66
CA GLN A 108 3.17 -6.48 18.41
C GLN A 108 1.85 -7.06 17.89
N PHE A 109 1.86 -7.67 16.70
CA PHE A 109 0.67 -8.18 16.02
C PHE A 109 0.79 -9.69 15.77
N PRO A 110 0.65 -10.55 16.80
CA PRO A 110 0.84 -11.99 16.63
C PRO A 110 -0.22 -12.66 15.75
N GLN A 111 -1.41 -12.05 15.60
CA GLN A 111 -2.56 -12.65 14.92
C GLN A 111 -3.15 -11.72 13.85
N LEU A 112 -2.30 -10.92 13.20
CA LEU A 112 -2.73 -9.95 12.20
C LEU A 112 -3.46 -10.62 11.02
N GLN A 113 -4.55 -10.01 10.58
CA GLN A 113 -5.30 -10.45 9.40
C GLN A 113 -5.41 -9.32 8.38
N ALA A 114 -5.05 -9.62 7.13
CA ALA A 114 -5.26 -8.76 5.98
C ALA A 114 -5.99 -9.54 4.89
N THR A 115 -7.19 -9.07 4.51
CA THR A 115 -8.05 -9.77 3.55
C THR A 115 -7.40 -9.91 2.17
N GLU A 116 -6.58 -8.94 1.77
CA GLU A 116 -5.87 -8.98 0.48
C GLU A 116 -4.76 -10.04 0.45
N ALA A 117 -4.13 -10.30 1.60
CA ALA A 117 -3.10 -11.33 1.72
C ALA A 117 -3.72 -12.73 1.73
N GLN A 118 -4.82 -12.89 2.48
CA GLN A 118 -5.59 -14.14 2.52
C GLN A 118 -6.12 -14.51 1.13
N ALA A 119 -6.54 -13.52 0.32
CA ALA A 119 -6.97 -13.74 -1.07
C ALA A 119 -5.85 -14.25 -2.00
N LEU A 120 -4.59 -14.19 -1.57
CA LEU A 120 -3.41 -14.74 -2.25
C LEU A 120 -2.89 -16.04 -1.62
N GLY A 121 -3.59 -16.59 -0.62
CA GLY A 121 -3.15 -17.78 0.12
C GLY A 121 -1.98 -17.53 1.09
N LEU A 122 -1.58 -16.28 1.28
CA LEU A 122 -0.50 -15.94 2.21
C LEU A 122 -0.98 -16.09 3.66
N LYS A 123 -0.06 -16.55 4.52
CA LYS A 123 -0.27 -16.66 5.97
C LYS A 123 0.60 -15.65 6.70
N TRP A 124 0.04 -15.05 7.75
CA TRP A 124 0.79 -14.15 8.61
C TRP A 124 1.77 -14.96 9.47
N ASP A 125 3.01 -14.50 9.52
CA ASP A 125 4.03 -15.03 10.41
C ASP A 125 4.86 -13.86 10.94
N SER A 126 4.54 -13.38 12.15
CA SER A 126 5.25 -12.27 12.79
C SER A 126 6.70 -12.58 13.14
N LYS A 127 7.09 -13.87 13.16
CA LYS A 127 8.46 -14.32 13.48
C LYS A 127 9.33 -14.39 12.23
N CYS A 128 8.76 -14.56 11.05
CA CYS A 128 9.48 -14.57 9.78
C CYS A 128 9.39 -13.21 9.06
N PRO A 129 10.47 -12.38 9.06
CA PRO A 129 10.43 -11.04 8.48
C PRO A 129 10.04 -11.02 7.00
N VAL A 130 10.47 -12.04 6.24
CA VAL A 130 10.16 -12.18 4.82
C VAL A 130 8.66 -12.45 4.64
N MET A 131 8.10 -13.42 5.38
CA MET A 131 6.68 -13.76 5.25
C MET A 131 5.77 -12.64 5.76
N SER A 132 6.11 -11.99 6.88
CA SER A 132 5.34 -10.82 7.37
C SER A 132 5.36 -9.68 6.35
N LYS A 133 6.52 -9.39 5.75
CA LYS A 133 6.65 -8.30 4.78
C LYS A 133 5.90 -8.63 3.48
N LEU A 134 5.98 -9.86 2.99
CA LEU A 134 5.24 -10.29 1.79
C LEU A 134 3.72 -10.27 2.05
N TYR A 135 3.30 -10.73 3.23
CA TYR A 135 1.90 -10.68 3.66
C TYR A 135 1.37 -9.24 3.61
N LEU A 136 2.10 -8.28 4.19
CA LEU A 136 1.68 -6.88 4.23
C LEU A 136 1.86 -6.15 2.91
N ALA A 137 2.87 -6.48 2.09
CA ALA A 137 3.06 -5.94 0.75
C ALA A 137 1.89 -6.25 -0.19
N SER A 138 1.07 -7.24 0.14
CA SER A 138 -0.15 -7.52 -0.60
C SER A 138 -1.26 -6.49 -0.36
N VAL A 139 -1.16 -5.62 0.65
CA VAL A 139 -2.21 -4.63 0.97
C VAL A 139 -2.14 -3.46 -0.01
N SER A 140 -3.29 -3.02 -0.53
CA SER A 140 -3.34 -1.85 -1.43
C SER A 140 -2.80 -0.59 -0.74
N GLY A 141 -2.06 0.24 -1.48
CA GLY A 141 -1.43 1.45 -0.97
C GLY A 141 0.00 1.26 -0.46
N THR A 142 0.44 0.02 -0.23
CA THR A 142 1.83 -0.28 0.19
C THR A 142 2.86 0.03 -0.87
N GLU A 143 2.46 0.13 -2.14
CA GLU A 143 3.30 0.58 -3.26
C GLU A 143 3.86 2.00 -3.10
N HIS A 144 3.29 2.80 -2.19
CA HIS A 144 3.82 4.13 -1.87
C HIS A 144 4.87 4.13 -0.74
N PHE A 145 4.99 3.02 0.00
CA PHE A 145 5.85 2.88 1.18
C PHE A 145 7.09 2.03 0.82
N TYR A 146 7.86 2.54 -0.13
CA TYR A 146 8.99 1.82 -0.74
C TYR A 146 10.09 1.43 0.27
N GLU A 147 10.32 2.22 1.32
CA GLU A 147 11.31 1.87 2.34
C GLU A 147 10.94 0.60 3.10
N GLN A 148 9.65 0.41 3.36
CA GLN A 148 9.13 -0.78 4.03
C GLN A 148 9.00 -1.96 3.07
N PHE A 149 8.52 -1.73 1.83
CA PHE A 149 8.07 -2.82 0.95
C PHE A 149 8.88 -3.00 -0.34
N SER A 150 9.70 -2.03 -0.74
CA SER A 150 10.43 -2.04 -2.02
C SER A 150 9.48 -2.36 -3.21
N PHE A 151 9.90 -3.18 -4.16
CA PHE A 151 9.07 -3.60 -5.31
C PHE A 151 8.05 -4.71 -5.00
N TRP A 152 8.01 -5.25 -3.77
CA TRP A 152 7.21 -6.43 -3.42
C TRP A 152 5.69 -6.25 -3.65
N PRO A 153 5.10 -5.06 -3.47
CA PRO A 153 3.68 -4.84 -3.80
C PRO A 153 3.36 -5.11 -5.26
N LEU A 154 4.30 -4.84 -6.18
CA LEU A 154 4.11 -5.15 -7.61
C LEU A 154 4.08 -6.66 -7.85
N VAL A 155 4.93 -7.43 -7.16
CA VAL A 155 4.90 -8.91 -7.22
C VAL A 155 3.53 -9.43 -6.76
N CYS A 156 3.01 -8.89 -5.66
CA CYS A 156 1.68 -9.24 -5.17
C CYS A 156 0.57 -8.84 -6.16
N ALA A 157 0.66 -7.67 -6.79
CA ALA A 157 -0.29 -7.21 -7.79
C ALA A 157 -0.28 -8.11 -9.04
N LEU A 158 0.89 -8.54 -9.51
CA LEU A 158 1.02 -9.51 -10.60
C LEU A 158 0.37 -10.85 -10.22
N LYS A 159 0.54 -11.31 -8.98
CA LYS A 159 -0.15 -12.51 -8.49
C LYS A 159 -1.66 -12.33 -8.45
N LYS A 160 -2.16 -11.21 -7.93
CA LYS A 160 -3.61 -10.89 -7.95
C LYS A 160 -4.17 -10.87 -9.38
N LEU A 161 -3.43 -10.34 -10.34
CA LEU A 161 -3.82 -10.33 -11.75
C LEU A 161 -3.87 -11.74 -12.33
N GLN A 162 -2.85 -12.57 -12.08
CA GLN A 162 -2.83 -13.98 -12.48
C GLN A 162 -4.07 -14.73 -11.95
N LEU A 163 -4.44 -14.46 -10.70
CA LEU A 163 -5.59 -15.06 -10.03
C LEU A 163 -6.93 -14.37 -10.35
N LYS A 164 -6.94 -13.42 -11.30
CA LYS A 164 -8.12 -12.64 -11.71
C LYS A 164 -8.83 -11.93 -10.55
N LYS A 165 -8.09 -11.58 -9.49
CA LYS A 165 -8.60 -10.84 -8.31
C LYS A 165 -8.63 -9.33 -8.56
N ILE A 166 -7.84 -8.85 -9.51
CA ILE A 166 -7.81 -7.44 -9.96
C ILE A 166 -7.71 -7.36 -11.48
N THR A 167 -8.06 -6.20 -12.04
CA THR A 167 -7.90 -5.89 -13.46
C THR A 167 -6.47 -5.45 -13.80
N LEU A 168 -6.19 -5.22 -15.09
CA LEU A 168 -4.88 -4.83 -15.58
C LEU A 168 -4.47 -3.41 -15.15
N ASP A 169 -5.38 -2.44 -15.25
CA ASP A 169 -5.09 -1.01 -15.04
C ASP A 169 -4.40 -0.69 -13.70
N PRO A 170 -4.83 -1.25 -12.54
CA PRO A 170 -4.15 -1.00 -11.27
C PRO A 170 -2.70 -1.49 -11.28
N VAL A 171 -2.43 -2.62 -11.94
CA VAL A 171 -1.07 -3.19 -12.05
C VAL A 171 -0.19 -2.30 -12.92
N VAL A 172 -0.71 -1.84 -14.06
CA VAL A 172 0.00 -0.91 -14.96
C VAL A 172 0.32 0.40 -14.25
N LYS A 173 -0.63 0.94 -13.47
CA LYS A 173 -0.41 2.15 -12.66
C LYS A 173 0.68 1.92 -11.61
N MET A 174 0.61 0.80 -10.89
CA MET A 174 1.61 0.45 -9.87
C MET A 174 3.01 0.25 -10.45
N ALA A 175 3.13 -0.47 -11.57
CA ALA A 175 4.39 -0.71 -12.26
C ALA A 175 5.13 0.60 -12.61
N LYS A 176 4.39 1.68 -12.90
CA LYS A 176 4.92 2.99 -13.29
C LYS A 176 5.27 3.90 -12.11
N ILE A 177 4.92 3.53 -10.88
CA ILE A 177 5.30 4.29 -9.67
C ILE A 177 6.82 4.33 -9.58
N LYS A 178 7.36 5.50 -9.24
CA LYS A 178 8.80 5.70 -9.07
C LYS A 178 9.17 5.71 -7.59
N ASN A 179 10.30 5.11 -7.25
CA ASN A 179 10.93 5.27 -5.96
C ASN A 179 11.63 6.65 -5.85
N ARG A 180 12.34 6.89 -4.74
CA ARG A 180 13.04 8.17 -4.47
C ARG A 180 14.15 8.46 -5.50
N ASP A 181 14.77 7.43 -6.05
CA ASP A 181 15.81 7.52 -7.07
C ASP A 181 15.24 7.70 -8.49
N GLY A 182 13.90 7.79 -8.62
CA GLY A 182 13.22 7.95 -9.89
C GLY A 182 13.08 6.65 -10.70
N ILE A 183 13.49 5.51 -10.14
CA ILE A 183 13.41 4.18 -10.76
C ILE A 183 11.97 3.67 -10.64
N ARG A 184 11.38 3.18 -11.74
CA ARG A 184 10.04 2.61 -11.73
C ARG A 184 10.04 1.25 -11.02
N LEU A 185 8.96 0.93 -10.31
CA LEU A 185 8.83 -0.37 -9.62
C LEU A 185 9.03 -1.57 -10.57
N CYS A 186 8.56 -1.48 -11.82
CA CYS A 186 8.81 -2.54 -12.80
C CYS A 186 10.30 -2.73 -13.13
N GLN A 187 11.05 -1.62 -13.27
CA GLN A 187 12.48 -1.66 -13.55
C GLN A 187 13.25 -2.21 -12.36
N ASP A 188 12.91 -1.75 -11.16
CA ASP A 188 13.51 -2.22 -9.91
C ASP A 188 13.26 -3.72 -9.67
N MET A 189 12.03 -4.18 -9.91
CA MET A 189 11.67 -5.60 -9.84
C MET A 189 12.50 -6.46 -10.81
N MET A 190 12.69 -5.99 -12.05
CA MET A 190 13.50 -6.70 -13.06
C MET A 190 14.99 -6.70 -12.72
N GLY A 191 15.51 -5.60 -12.17
CA GLY A 191 16.87 -5.52 -11.64
C GLY A 191 17.11 -6.50 -10.49
N HIS A 192 16.04 -6.92 -9.79
CA HIS A 192 16.07 -7.90 -8.71
C HIS A 192 15.34 -9.20 -9.09
N TRP A 193 15.66 -9.74 -10.28
CA TRP A 193 14.96 -10.90 -10.84
C TRP A 193 14.96 -12.15 -9.95
N GLU A 194 16.10 -12.50 -9.36
CA GLU A 194 16.22 -13.68 -8.49
C GLU A 194 15.37 -13.54 -7.23
N ALA A 195 15.42 -12.37 -6.59
CA ALA A 195 14.58 -12.05 -5.45
C ALA A 195 13.09 -12.10 -5.84
N THR A 196 12.72 -11.59 -7.01
CA THR A 196 11.34 -11.66 -7.53
C THR A 196 10.87 -13.11 -7.70
N CYS A 197 11.71 -13.98 -8.27
CA CYS A 197 11.41 -15.40 -8.41
C CYS A 197 11.29 -16.10 -7.04
N SER A 198 12.16 -15.76 -6.08
CA SER A 198 12.13 -16.29 -4.71
C SER A 198 10.88 -15.85 -3.94
N LEU A 199 10.45 -14.60 -4.09
CA LEU A 199 9.19 -14.11 -3.52
C LEU A 199 7.99 -14.80 -4.15
N TRP A 200 8.02 -15.00 -5.46
CA TRP A 200 6.93 -15.66 -6.17
C TRP A 200 6.73 -17.12 -5.74
N SER A 201 7.81 -17.82 -5.39
CA SER A 201 7.72 -19.21 -4.91
C SER A 201 7.08 -19.33 -3.51
N GLN A 202 6.94 -18.22 -2.77
CA GLN A 202 6.27 -18.21 -1.46
C GLN A 202 4.74 -18.24 -1.56
N PHE A 203 4.16 -17.99 -2.73
CA PHE A 203 2.70 -18.12 -2.91
C PHE A 203 2.33 -19.59 -2.98
N THR A 204 1.30 -20.00 -2.22
CA THR A 204 0.93 -21.41 -2.04
C THR A 204 0.16 -22.03 -3.22
N GLU A 205 -0.15 -21.28 -4.27
CA GLU A 205 -0.95 -21.77 -5.40
C GLU A 205 -0.11 -22.40 -6.53
N ALA A 206 -0.74 -23.30 -7.30
CA ALA A 206 -0.14 -24.27 -8.24
C ALA A 206 0.85 -23.74 -9.30
N THR A 207 0.99 -22.43 -9.47
CA THR A 207 1.97 -21.83 -10.40
C THR A 207 3.00 -21.00 -9.62
N THR A 208 4.06 -21.68 -9.16
CA THR A 208 5.20 -21.09 -8.46
C THR A 208 6.37 -20.72 -9.39
N ASP A 209 6.27 -21.05 -10.69
CA ASP A 209 7.25 -20.65 -11.69
C ASP A 209 6.90 -19.27 -12.27
N PHE A 210 7.56 -18.23 -11.74
CA PHE A 210 7.38 -16.87 -12.23
C PHE A 210 7.78 -16.72 -13.70
N LYS A 211 8.85 -17.39 -14.15
CA LYS A 211 9.37 -17.25 -15.52
C LYS A 211 8.34 -17.71 -16.54
N LYS A 212 7.67 -18.84 -16.27
CA LYS A 212 6.57 -19.35 -17.11
C LYS A 212 5.36 -18.43 -17.04
N THR A 213 4.98 -18.02 -15.84
CA THR A 213 3.79 -17.16 -15.64
C THR A 213 3.95 -15.81 -16.32
N PHE A 214 5.14 -15.20 -16.24
CA PHE A 214 5.42 -13.89 -16.80
C PHE A 214 5.15 -13.83 -18.31
N LYS A 215 5.42 -14.92 -19.04
CA LYS A 215 5.14 -15.03 -20.49
C LYS A 215 3.65 -14.92 -20.82
N THR A 216 2.78 -15.34 -19.90
CA THR A 216 1.31 -15.34 -20.05
C THR A 216 0.67 -13.98 -19.80
N PHE A 217 1.41 -13.03 -19.22
CA PHE A 217 0.86 -11.70 -18.98
C PHE A 217 0.56 -10.95 -20.29
N PRO A 218 -0.44 -10.05 -20.28
CA PRO A 218 -0.79 -9.24 -21.45
C PRO A 218 0.42 -8.49 -22.00
N GLN A 219 0.48 -8.34 -23.33
CA GLN A 219 1.59 -7.68 -24.01
C GLN A 219 1.79 -6.24 -23.52
N GLU A 220 0.71 -5.50 -23.30
CA GLU A 220 0.72 -4.14 -22.75
C GLU A 220 1.48 -4.06 -21.42
N LEU A 221 1.30 -5.05 -20.53
CA LEU A 221 2.01 -5.09 -19.26
C LEU A 221 3.48 -5.43 -19.46
N LYS A 222 3.78 -6.43 -20.29
CA LYS A 222 5.15 -6.87 -20.57
C LYS A 222 6.01 -5.76 -21.16
N GLN A 223 5.44 -4.88 -21.98
CA GLN A 223 6.14 -3.71 -22.54
C GLN A 223 6.66 -2.73 -21.50
N LEU A 224 6.20 -2.80 -20.24
CA LEU A 224 6.68 -1.95 -19.15
C LEU A 224 7.94 -2.49 -18.47
N PHE A 225 8.26 -3.78 -18.66
CA PHE A 225 9.38 -4.46 -18.02
C PHE A 225 10.53 -4.57 -19.03
N PRO A 226 11.65 -3.83 -18.82
CA PRO A 226 12.81 -3.90 -19.69
C PRO A 226 13.57 -5.23 -19.56
#